data_AF-A0A419GHB5-F1
#
_entry.id   AF-A0A419GHB5-F1
#
_cell.length_a   1.000
_cell.length_b   1.000
_cell.length_c   1.000
_cell.angle_alpha   90.00
_cell.angle_beta   90.00
_cell.angle_gamma   90.00
#
_symmetry.space_group_name_H-M   'P 1'
#
loop_
_entity.id
_entity.type
_entity.pdbx_description
1 polymer ?
#
loop_
_entity_poly.entity_id
_entity_poly.type
_entity_poly.pdbx_seq_one_letter_code
_entity_poly.pdbx_strand_id
1 'polypeptide(L)' 'MLIVLVDYGFWAVQLNHFMVVVGYNGDGIIVNSGKDKGKFIPEGSFIKTWEKTKFWTLLIKKVNHP' A
#
# COMPACT_ATOMS: atom_id res chain seq x y z
N MET A 1 7.98 4.70 8.26
CA MET A 1 7.50 3.52 7.52
C MET A 1 6.01 3.69 7.26
N LEU A 2 5.58 3.50 6.01
CA LEU A 2 4.18 3.60 5.62
C LEU A 2 3.68 2.21 5.24
N ILE A 3 2.64 1.75 5.93
CA ILE A 3 1.97 0.47 5.64
C ILE A 3 0.57 0.80 5.12
N VAL A 4 0.17 0.16 4.04
CA VAL A 4 -1.17 0.31 3.45
C VAL A 4 -1.86 -1.05 3.39
N LEU A 5 -3.17 -1.03 3.53
CA LEU A 5 -4.03 -2.19 3.31
C LEU A 5 -4.72 -2.00 1.97
N VAL A 6 -4.66 -3.00 1.09
CA VAL A 6 -5.40 -2.99 -0.17
C VAL A 6 -6.29 -4.22 -0.27
N ASP A 7 -7.32 -4.14 -1.11
CA ASP A 7 -8.20 -5.25 -1.42
C ASP A 7 -8.12 -5.63 -2.91
N TYR A 8 -7.56 -6.81 -3.18
CA TYR A 8 -7.50 -7.38 -4.53
C TYR A 8 -8.75 -8.18 -4.91
N GLY A 9 -9.73 -8.25 -4.02
CA GLY A 9 -10.98 -8.97 -4.18
C GLY A 9 -11.89 -8.41 -5.27
N PHE A 10 -12.89 -9.20 -5.63
CA PHE A 10 -13.88 -8.86 -6.65
C PHE A 10 -15.30 -9.18 -6.16
N TRP A 11 -16.25 -8.29 -6.46
CA TRP A 11 -17.64 -8.35 -5.99
C TRP A 11 -17.73 -8.48 -4.46
N ALA A 12 -18.22 -9.62 -3.96
CA ALA A 12 -18.46 -9.85 -2.55
C ALA A 12 -17.28 -10.53 -1.82
N VAL A 13 -16.20 -10.88 -2.53
CA VAL A 13 -15.02 -11.53 -1.95
C VAL A 13 -13.94 -10.49 -1.70
N GLN A 14 -13.46 -10.39 -0.46
CA GLN A 14 -12.31 -9.56 -0.09
C GLN A 14 -11.02 -10.39 -0.13
N LEU A 15 -9.97 -9.84 -0.72
CA LEU A 15 -8.60 -10.37 -0.71
C LEU A 15 -7.67 -9.29 -0.16
N ASN A 16 -7.82 -9.05 1.14
CA ASN A 16 -7.08 -8.04 1.90
C ASN A 16 -5.59 -8.40 1.98
N HIS A 17 -4.74 -7.39 1.73
CA HIS A 17 -3.29 -7.56 1.70
C HIS A 17 -2.57 -6.32 2.22
N PHE A 18 -1.65 -6.50 3.17
CA PHE A 18 -0.79 -5.43 3.66
C PHE A 18 0.50 -5.35 2.84
N MET A 19 0.95 -4.13 2.57
CA MET A 19 2.24 -3.87 1.94
C MET A 19 2.93 -2.65 2.55
N VAL A 20 4.26 -2.60 2.45
CA VAL A 20 5.07 -1.47 2.91
C VAL A 20 5.42 -0.60 1.72
N VAL A 21 5.01 0.66 1.74
CA VAL A 21 5.40 1.64 0.71
C VAL A 21 6.81 2.14 1.01
N VAL A 22 7.70 2.00 0.02
CA VAL A 22 9.11 2.39 0.10
C VAL A 22 9.49 3.50 -0.88
N GLY A 23 8.60 3.87 -1.80
CA GLY A 23 8.80 4.99 -2.70
C GLY A 23 7.54 5.37 -3.48
N TYR A 24 7.56 6.58 -4.06
CA TYR A 24 6.55 7.10 -4.98
C TYR A 24 7.27 7.99 -6.01
N ASN A 25 6.91 7.87 -7.28
CA ASN A 25 7.56 8.61 -8.37
C ASN A 25 6.59 9.35 -9.30
N GLY A 26 5.34 9.58 -8.89
CA GLY A 26 4.31 10.22 -9.72
C GLY A 26 3.54 9.23 -10.60
N ASP A 27 4.23 8.23 -11.18
CA ASP A 27 3.58 7.20 -12.01
C ASP A 27 3.00 6.04 -11.17
N GLY A 28 3.46 5.90 -9.93
CA GLY A 28 3.01 4.86 -9.02
C GLY A 28 3.85 4.75 -7.76
N ILE A 29 3.61 3.66 -7.03
CA ILE A 29 4.29 3.36 -5.77
C ILE A 29 5.25 2.19 -5.94
N ILE A 30 6.32 2.21 -5.15
CA ILE A 30 7.25 1.09 -4.99
C ILE A 30 6.99 0.49 -3.62
N VAL A 31 6.77 -0.83 -3.57
CA VAL A 31 6.35 -1.53 -2.35
C VAL A 31 7.15 -2.79 -2.08
N ASN A 32 7.26 -3.14 -0.80
CA ASN A 32 7.58 -4.49 -0.37
C ASN A 32 6.28 -5.22 -0.03
N SER A 33 6.03 -6.36 -0.67
CA SER A 33 4.77 -7.10 -0.64
C SER A 33 5.06 -8.60 -0.48
N GLY A 34 4.82 -9.15 0.71
CA GLY A 34 5.14 -10.55 0.99
C GLY A 34 6.63 -10.83 0.81
N LYS A 35 6.97 -11.72 -0.13
CA LYS A 35 8.37 -12.05 -0.49
C LYS A 35 8.96 -11.12 -1.56
N ASP A 36 8.12 -10.34 -2.24
CA ASP A 36 8.54 -9.45 -3.33
C ASP A 36 8.99 -8.09 -2.78
N LYS A 37 10.24 -7.72 -3.04
CA LYS A 37 10.80 -6.41 -2.65
C LYS A 37 10.88 -5.49 -3.86
N GLY A 38 10.65 -4.20 -3.65
CA GLY A 38 10.80 -3.18 -4.69
C GLY A 38 9.81 -3.30 -5.86
N LYS A 39 8.64 -3.91 -5.63
CA LYS A 39 7.61 -4.08 -6.66
C LYS A 39 6.99 -2.72 -6.99
N PHE A 40 6.98 -2.37 -8.28
CA PHE A 40 6.26 -1.19 -8.76
C PHE A 40 4.76 -1.51 -8.97
N ILE A 41 3.89 -0.60 -8.53
CA ILE A 41 2.44 -0.65 -8.76
C ILE A 41 2.02 0.70 -9.37
N PRO A 42 1.44 0.71 -10.59
CA PRO A 42 0.93 1.94 -11.20
C PRO A 42 -0.11 2.62 -10.31
N GLU A 43 -0.13 3.96 -10.31
CA GLU A 43 -0.98 4.76 -9.42
C GLU A 43 -2.46 4.36 -9.54
N GLY A 44 -3.02 4.33 -10.75
CA GLY A 44 -4.43 3.99 -10.97
C GLY A 44 -4.79 2.58 -10.48
N SER A 45 -3.87 1.61 -10.56
CA SER A 45 -4.08 0.26 -10.04
C SER A 45 -4.03 0.22 -8.51
N PHE A 46 -3.11 1.00 -7.91
CA PHE A 46 -3.00 1.12 -6.46
C PHE A 46 -4.21 1.82 -5.85
N ILE A 47 -4.61 2.98 -6.39
CA ILE A 47 -5.75 3.76 -5.87
C ILE A 47 -7.02 2.91 -5.86
N LYS A 48 -7.30 2.16 -6.94
CA LYS A 48 -8.48 1.28 -7.02
C LYS A 48 -8.55 0.21 -5.93
N THR A 49 -7.41 -0.36 -5.52
CA THR A 49 -7.40 -1.43 -4.51
C THR A 49 -7.33 -0.86 -3.09
N TRP A 50 -6.74 0.32 -2.92
CA TRP A 50 -6.66 1.04 -1.65
C TRP A 50 -7.98 1.75 -1.28
N GLU A 51 -8.73 2.24 -2.27
CA GLU A 51 -10.05 2.85 -2.06
C GLU A 51 -11.06 1.86 -1.46
N LYS A 52 -11.01 0.59 -1.89
CA LYS A 52 -11.86 -0.48 -1.35
C LYS A 52 -11.69 -0.69 0.16
N THR A 53 -10.53 -0.34 0.70
CA THR A 53 -10.21 -0.44 2.13
C THR A 53 -10.37 0.89 2.86
N LYS A 54 -11.03 1.86 2.21
CA LYS A 54 -11.24 3.24 2.70
C LYS A 54 -9.92 3.94 3.00
N PHE A 55 -8.92 3.72 2.14
CA PHE A 55 -7.59 4.30 2.26
C PHE A 55 -6.87 3.98 3.57
N TRP A 56 -7.15 2.81 4.15
CA TRP A 56 -6.53 2.42 5.42
C TRP A 56 -5.01 2.47 5.31
N THR A 57 -4.40 3.11 6.32
CA THR A 57 -2.98 3.43 6.34
C THR A 57 -2.47 3.44 7.77
N LEU A 58 -1.26 2.94 7.97
CA LEU A 58 -0.51 3.09 9.21
C LEU A 58 0.83 3.77 8.92
N LEU A 59 1.03 4.92 9.54
CA LEU A 59 2.27 5.67 9.48
C LEU A 59 3.04 5.50 10.79
N ILE A 60 4.15 4.77 10.74
CA ILE A 60 5.08 4.62 11.87
C ILE A 60 6.22 5.60 11.69
N LYS A 61 6.37 6.53 12.62
CA LYS A 61 7.47 7.50 12.69
C LYS A 61 8.22 7.28 14.00
N LYS A 62 9.56 7.29 13.92
CA LYS A 62 10.36 7.48 15.13
C LYS A 62 10.13 8.92 15.59
N VAL A 63 9.62 9.09 16.79
CA VAL A 63 9.65 10.40 17.45
C VAL A 63 11.05 10.54 18.02
N ASN A 64 11.83 11.46 17.47
CA ASN A 64 13.06 11.87 18.12
C ASN A 64 12.65 12.87 19.21
N HIS A 65 12.87 12.52 20.47
CA HIS A 65 12.89 13.53 21.53
C HIS A 65 14.07 14.48 21.26
N PRO A 66 13.88 15.81 21.44
CA PRO A 66 14.95 16.79 21.27
C PRO A 66 16.13 16.54 22.22
#